data_AF-A0A166DHJ2-F1
#
_entry.id   AF-A0A166DHJ2-F1
#
_cell.length_a   1.000
_cell.length_b   1.000
_cell.length_c   1.000
_cell.angle_alpha   90.00
_cell.angle_beta   90.00
_cell.angle_gamma   90.00
#
_symmetry.space_group_name_H-M   'P 1'
#
loop_
_entity.id
_entity.type
_entity.pdbx_description
1 polymer ?
#
loop_
_entity_poly.entity_id
_entity_poly.type
_entity_poly.pdbx_seq_one_letter_code
_entity_poly.pdbx_strand_id
1 'polypeptide(L)'
;MDCENDCDQNPEFSRFDKHILKNHTYKDIFHKKMLRIMVLWIISKERTYGYAVLKKLNEGWDKSIEDEDIDFNNSKKKQPFGSNRIYPLLKALELGGFIKGSEEMDGKRKIKYYEITKKGTLFLEKIKTLIAIKTPPIFKEFFKENFFDNED
;
A
#
# COMPACT_ATOMS: atom_id res chain seq x y z
N MET A 1 38.36 10.98 44.58
CA MET A 1 37.69 9.94 45.37
C MET A 1 36.20 9.97 45.12
N ASP A 2 35.63 9.12 44.30
CA ASP A 2 35.99 8.53 43.01
C ASP A 2 34.71 7.83 42.55
N CYS A 3 34.60 7.68 41.23
CA CYS A 3 33.44 7.23 40.49
C CYS A 3 33.08 5.76 40.74
N GLU A 4 31.81 5.41 40.49
CA GLU A 4 31.31 4.19 39.83
C GLU A 4 29.76 4.39 39.74
N ASN A 5 29.06 4.63 38.61
CA ASN A 5 28.99 3.94 37.30
C ASN A 5 29.02 2.40 37.47
N ASP A 6 28.09 1.58 36.99
CA ASP A 6 27.41 1.63 35.68
C ASP A 6 26.28 0.56 35.59
N CYS A 7 25.61 0.53 34.43
CA CYS A 7 24.78 -0.54 33.83
C CYS A 7 23.29 -0.64 34.22
N ASP A 8 22.29 -0.66 33.33
CA ASP A 8 22.28 -0.81 31.88
C ASP A 8 21.06 -0.07 31.28
N GLN A 9 21.29 1.10 30.69
CA GLN A 9 20.42 1.60 29.61
C GLN A 9 21.07 1.16 28.31
N ASN A 10 20.73 -0.05 27.84
CA ASN A 10 21.25 -0.63 26.60
C ASN A 10 21.03 0.33 25.41
N PRO A 11 22.07 1.04 24.93
CA PRO A 11 21.95 2.01 23.85
C PRO A 11 22.10 1.37 22.46
N GLU A 12 22.29 0.05 22.38
CA GLU A 12 22.66 -0.64 21.16
C GLU A 12 21.47 -0.84 20.21
N PHE A 13 20.24 -0.95 20.73
CA PHE A 13 19.04 -1.14 19.90
C PHE A 13 18.71 0.10 19.03
N SER A 14 18.96 1.31 19.53
CA SER A 14 18.60 2.57 18.85
C SER A 14 19.44 2.87 17.59
N ARG A 15 20.61 2.22 17.44
CA ARG A 15 21.55 2.45 16.33
C ARG A 15 21.27 1.56 15.13
N PHE A 16 20.77 0.34 15.36
CA PHE A 16 20.37 -0.59 14.29
C PHE A 16 19.12 -0.08 13.55
N ASP A 17 18.12 0.42 14.27
CA ASP A 17 16.85 0.84 13.68
C ASP A 17 16.99 2.06 12.78
N LYS A 18 17.79 3.06 13.19
CA LYS A 18 18.01 4.27 12.38
C LYS A 18 18.70 3.99 11.06
N HIS A 19 19.54 2.96 10.94
CA HIS A 19 20.26 2.67 9.69
C HIS A 19 19.45 1.78 8.73
N ILE A 20 18.53 0.94 9.23
CA ILE A 20 17.53 0.23 8.42
C ILE A 20 16.45 1.21 7.92
N LEU A 21 16.00 2.15 8.75
CA LEU A 21 14.97 3.13 8.41
C LEU A 21 15.48 4.26 7.49
N LYS A 22 16.78 4.58 7.50
CA LYS A 22 17.37 5.65 6.65
C LYS A 22 17.46 5.32 5.16
N ASN A 23 17.31 4.06 4.77
CA ASN A 23 17.24 3.69 3.35
C ASN A 23 15.82 3.90 2.80
N HIS A 24 15.37 5.16 2.78
CA HIS A 24 14.11 5.61 2.17
C HIS A 24 13.85 4.96 0.80
N THR A 25 14.91 4.67 0.04
CA THR A 25 14.89 4.03 -1.27
C THR A 25 14.26 2.64 -1.31
N TYR A 26 14.56 1.75 -0.35
CA TYR A 26 14.05 0.37 -0.39
C TYR A 26 12.57 0.30 0.03
N LYS A 27 12.22 1.03 1.10
CA LYS A 27 10.84 1.18 1.58
C LYS A 27 9.95 1.75 0.46
N ASP A 28 10.41 2.80 -0.22
CA ASP A 28 9.67 3.41 -1.33
C ASP A 28 9.51 2.48 -2.54
N ILE A 29 10.54 1.71 -2.90
CA ILE A 29 10.46 0.73 -4.00
C ILE A 29 9.45 -0.37 -3.65
N PHE A 30 9.49 -0.89 -2.43
CA PHE A 30 8.58 -1.91 -1.95
C PHE A 30 7.13 -1.39 -1.94
N HIS A 31 6.88 -0.22 -1.34
CA HIS A 31 5.54 0.39 -1.32
C HIS A 31 5.01 0.63 -2.74
N LYS A 32 5.84 1.10 -3.67
CA LYS A 32 5.43 1.27 -5.08
C LYS A 32 5.03 -0.05 -5.73
N LYS A 33 5.76 -1.14 -5.45
CA LYS A 33 5.43 -2.48 -5.96
C LYS A 33 4.17 -3.04 -5.32
N MET A 34 4.02 -2.91 -4.01
CA MET A 34 2.82 -3.35 -3.29
C MET A 34 1.58 -2.56 -3.73
N LEU A 35 1.69 -1.25 -3.91
CA LEU A 35 0.60 -0.40 -4.40
C LEU A 35 0.10 -0.85 -5.78
N ARG A 36 1.01 -1.27 -6.68
CA ARG A 36 0.62 -1.85 -8.00
C ARG A 36 -0.25 -3.09 -7.84
N ILE A 37 0.16 -3.99 -6.94
CA ILE A 37 -0.55 -5.24 -6.69
C ILE A 37 -1.92 -4.94 -6.05
N MET A 38 -1.98 -4.03 -5.08
CA MET A 38 -3.25 -3.63 -4.46
C MET A 38 -4.21 -2.97 -5.45
N VAL A 39 -3.73 -2.05 -6.29
CA VAL A 39 -4.55 -1.42 -7.33
C VAL A 39 -5.06 -2.45 -8.32
N LEU A 40 -4.20 -3.35 -8.78
CA LEU A 40 -4.59 -4.43 -9.68
C LEU A 40 -5.63 -5.35 -9.02
N TRP A 41 -5.47 -5.66 -7.74
CA TRP A 41 -6.42 -6.45 -6.96
C TRP A 41 -7.78 -5.73 -6.78
N ILE A 42 -7.80 -4.43 -6.54
CA ILE A 42 -9.03 -3.63 -6.46
C ILE A 42 -9.78 -3.69 -7.80
N ILE A 43 -9.07 -3.46 -8.92
CA ILE A 43 -9.66 -3.50 -10.27
C ILE A 43 -10.10 -4.93 -10.64
N SER A 44 -9.51 -5.96 -10.04
CA SER A 44 -9.91 -7.35 -10.28
C SER A 44 -11.27 -7.70 -9.69
N LYS A 45 -11.75 -6.98 -8.68
CA LYS A 45 -13.03 -7.25 -8.01
C LYS A 45 -14.22 -6.72 -8.79
N GLU A 46 -14.06 -5.54 -9.38
CA GLU A 46 -15.12 -4.85 -10.11
C GLU A 46 -14.55 -3.83 -11.11
N ARG A 47 -15.30 -3.60 -12.18
CA ARG A 47 -15.03 -2.55 -13.15
C ARG A 47 -15.13 -1.19 -12.47
N THR A 48 -14.06 -0.40 -12.48
CA THR A 48 -13.95 0.83 -11.67
C THR A 48 -13.34 1.99 -12.44
N TYR A 49 -13.65 3.23 -12.04
CA TYR A 49 -13.02 4.43 -12.59
C TYR A 49 -11.89 4.93 -11.66
N GLY A 50 -10.96 5.72 -12.19
CA GLY A 50 -9.71 6.07 -11.50
C GLY A 50 -9.91 6.71 -10.11
N TYR A 51 -10.94 7.53 -9.95
CA TYR A 51 -11.29 8.13 -8.66
C TYR A 51 -11.85 7.10 -7.65
N ALA A 52 -12.62 6.11 -8.10
CA ALA A 52 -13.10 5.05 -7.20
C ALA A 52 -11.95 4.22 -6.62
N VAL A 53 -10.94 3.92 -7.45
CA VAL A 53 -9.72 3.23 -6.99
C VAL A 53 -8.98 4.07 -5.94
N LEU A 54 -8.84 5.37 -6.19
CA LEU A 54 -8.22 6.32 -5.24
C LEU A 54 -8.98 6.35 -3.91
N LYS A 55 -10.32 6.44 -3.97
CA LYS A 55 -11.20 6.48 -2.80
C LYS A 55 -11.05 5.21 -1.96
N LYS A 56 -11.16 4.03 -2.58
CA LYS A 56 -11.01 2.73 -1.89
C LYS A 56 -9.63 2.54 -1.27
N LEU A 57 -8.57 3.03 -1.92
CA LEU A 57 -7.22 3.00 -1.35
C LEU A 57 -7.09 3.92 -0.14
N ASN A 58 -7.62 5.14 -0.20
CA ASN A 58 -7.53 6.08 0.91
C ASN A 58 -8.44 5.68 2.09
N GLU A 59 -9.61 5.08 1.86
CA GLU A 59 -10.49 4.58 2.93
C GLU A 59 -9.80 3.56 3.86
N GLY A 60 -8.93 2.70 3.31
CA GLY A 60 -8.16 1.74 4.11
C GLY A 60 -6.99 2.37 4.89
N TRP A 61 -6.58 3.59 4.53
CA TRP A 61 -5.42 4.28 5.13
C TRP A 61 -5.81 5.48 6.00
N ASP A 62 -7.02 6.04 5.83
CA ASP A 62 -7.55 7.13 6.67
C ASP A 62 -7.82 6.65 8.11
N LYS A 63 -7.93 5.33 8.33
CA LYS A 63 -8.07 4.70 9.67
C LYS A 63 -6.75 4.48 10.42
N SER A 64 -5.60 4.62 9.75
CA SER A 64 -4.27 4.37 10.35
C SER A 64 -3.51 5.65 10.68
N ILE A 65 -4.12 6.81 10.46
CA ILE A 65 -3.57 8.14 10.80
C ILE A 65 -4.54 8.80 11.78
N GLU A 66 -4.68 8.23 12.98
CA GLU A 66 -5.21 8.97 14.13
C GLU A 66 -4.10 9.43 15.07
N ASP A 67 -2.86 8.95 14.90
CA ASP A 67 -1.73 9.36 15.72
C ASP A 67 -0.76 10.24 14.92
N GLU A 68 -0.38 11.35 15.57
CA GLU A 68 0.63 12.34 15.22
C GLU A 68 0.16 13.56 14.39
N ASP A 69 -0.36 14.52 15.17
CA ASP A 69 -0.19 15.97 15.06
C ASP A 69 -0.45 16.63 13.70
N ILE A 70 -1.71 17.03 13.48
CA ILE A 70 -2.08 17.96 12.41
C ILE A 70 -2.39 19.34 13.00
N ASP A 71 -1.44 20.27 12.83
CA ASP A 71 -1.59 21.70 13.08
C ASP A 71 -2.90 22.26 12.49
N PHE A 72 -3.67 22.92 13.36
CA PHE A 72 -5.08 23.28 13.18
C PHE A 72 -5.34 24.50 12.28
N ASN A 73 -4.38 24.96 11.47
CA ASN A 73 -4.49 26.28 10.83
C ASN A 73 -4.44 26.32 9.29
N ASN A 74 -4.38 25.21 8.56
CA ASN A 74 -4.62 25.18 7.10
C ASN A 74 -4.65 23.74 6.55
N SER A 75 -5.53 22.88 7.06
CA SER A 75 -5.40 21.43 6.92
C SER A 75 -6.29 20.84 5.81
N LYS A 76 -5.86 20.95 4.54
CA LYS A 76 -6.27 19.96 3.54
C LYS A 76 -5.73 18.60 4.00
N LYS A 77 -6.60 17.71 4.50
CA LYS A 77 -6.28 16.30 4.83
C LYS A 77 -5.31 15.75 3.77
N LYS A 78 -4.05 15.47 4.15
CA LYS A 78 -3.06 14.88 3.24
C LYS A 78 -3.48 13.45 2.95
N GLN A 79 -4.22 13.26 1.86
CA GLN A 79 -4.52 11.91 1.39
C GLN A 79 -3.21 11.15 1.14
N PRO A 80 -3.01 9.97 1.74
CA PRO A 80 -1.76 9.21 1.62
C PRO A 80 -1.51 8.81 0.16
N PHE A 81 -2.57 8.59 -0.62
CA PHE A 81 -2.46 8.43 -2.07
C PHE A 81 -3.17 9.60 -2.77
N GLY A 82 -2.39 10.43 -3.46
CA GLY A 82 -2.91 11.47 -4.33
C GLY A 82 -3.05 11.00 -5.78
N SER A 83 -3.85 11.73 -6.56
CA SER A 83 -4.00 11.56 -8.01
C SER A 83 -2.66 11.40 -8.74
N ASN A 84 -1.64 12.15 -8.32
CA ASN A 84 -0.29 12.12 -8.91
C ASN A 84 0.40 10.76 -8.81
N ARG A 85 -0.01 9.87 -7.90
CA ARG A 85 0.53 8.50 -7.80
C ARG A 85 -0.34 7.50 -8.53
N ILE A 86 -1.67 7.61 -8.43
CA ILE A 86 -2.60 6.61 -8.97
C ILE A 86 -2.73 6.68 -10.49
N TYR A 87 -2.84 7.86 -11.10
CA TYR A 87 -3.01 7.95 -12.55
C TYR A 87 -1.79 7.45 -13.34
N PRO A 88 -0.54 7.79 -12.99
CA PRO A 88 0.63 7.17 -13.61
C PRO A 88 0.68 5.65 -13.40
N LEU A 89 0.19 5.17 -12.26
CA LEU A 89 0.14 3.75 -11.95
C LEU A 89 -0.85 2.99 -12.85
N LEU A 90 -2.06 3.52 -13.00
CA LEU A 90 -3.09 2.98 -13.88
C LEU A 90 -2.58 2.94 -15.32
N LYS A 91 -1.94 4.03 -15.77
CA LYS A 91 -1.32 4.08 -17.10
C LYS A 91 -0.24 3.01 -17.27
N ALA A 92 0.60 2.78 -16.25
CA ALA A 92 1.63 1.74 -16.30
C ALA A 92 1.04 0.32 -16.34
N LEU A 93 -0.06 0.07 -15.61
CA LEU A 93 -0.77 -1.20 -15.64
C LEU A 93 -1.47 -1.44 -16.99
N GLU A 94 -2.02 -0.39 -17.59
CA GLU A 94 -2.66 -0.40 -18.91
C GLU A 94 -1.64 -0.67 -20.01
N LEU A 95 -0.51 0.05 -20.02
CA LEU A 95 0.61 -0.19 -20.94
C LEU A 95 1.21 -1.60 -20.78
N GLY A 96 1.25 -2.11 -19.55
CA GLY A 96 1.67 -3.48 -19.27
C GLY A 96 0.67 -4.55 -19.72
N GLY A 97 -0.52 -4.15 -20.17
CA GLY A 97 -1.60 -5.04 -20.59
C GLY A 97 -2.21 -5.83 -19.44
N PHE A 98 -2.07 -5.36 -18.19
CA PHE A 98 -2.68 -6.00 -17.02
C PHE A 98 -4.13 -5.54 -16.83
N ILE A 99 -4.42 -4.29 -17.17
CA ILE A 99 -5.77 -3.71 -17.17
C ILE A 99 -6.07 -3.12 -18.55
N LYS A 100 -7.35 -3.00 -18.90
CA LYS A 100 -7.84 -2.29 -20.09
C LYS A 100 -8.64 -1.06 -19.65
N GLY A 101 -8.42 0.07 -20.32
CA GLY A 101 -9.23 1.26 -20.15
C GLY A 101 -10.30 1.35 -21.23
N SER A 102 -11.56 1.53 -20.84
CA SER A 102 -12.68 1.81 -21.72
C SER A 102 -13.28 3.15 -21.35
N GLU A 103 -13.54 4.00 -22.33
CA GLU A 103 -14.20 5.28 -22.09
C GLU A 103 -15.70 5.13 -22.33
N GLU A 104 -16.49 5.61 -21.39
CA GLU A 104 -17.95 5.61 -21.49
C GLU A 104 -18.50 7.01 -21.27
N MET A 105 -19.64 7.29 -21.89
CA MET A 105 -20.37 8.53 -21.70
C MET A 105 -21.34 8.34 -20.54
N ASP A 106 -21.07 9.02 -19.44
CA ASP A 106 -21.99 9.13 -18.31
C ASP A 106 -22.68 10.50 -18.37
N GLY A 107 -23.88 10.51 -18.95
CA GLY A 107 -24.63 11.72 -19.27
C GLY A 107 -23.87 12.65 -20.21
N LYS A 108 -23.31 13.73 -19.68
CA LYS A 108 -22.55 14.75 -20.42
C LYS A 108 -21.03 14.60 -20.27
N ARG A 109 -20.54 13.66 -19.47
CA ARG A 109 -19.13 13.54 -19.11
C ARG A 109 -18.57 12.21 -19.61
N LYS A 110 -17.36 12.26 -20.14
CA LYS A 110 -16.61 11.07 -20.54
C LYS A 110 -15.85 10.52 -19.33
N ILE A 111 -16.18 9.31 -18.90
CA ILE A 111 -15.54 8.64 -17.75
C ILE A 111 -14.70 7.47 -18.28
N LYS A 112 -13.44 7.40 -17.84
CA LYS A 112 -12.57 6.26 -18.15
C LYS A 112 -12.71 5.19 -17.06
N TYR A 113 -13.26 4.05 -17.46
CA TYR A 113 -13.34 2.84 -16.65
C TYR A 113 -12.17 1.92 -16.93
N TYR A 114 -11.77 1.19 -15.91
CA TYR A 114 -10.71 0.20 -15.95
C TYR A 114 -11.29 -1.17 -15.59
N GLU A 115 -10.81 -2.18 -16.29
CA GLU A 115 -11.18 -3.58 -16.06
C GLU A 115 -9.92 -4.45 -16.15
N ILE A 116 -9.87 -5.52 -15.37
CA ILE A 116 -8.75 -6.46 -15.44
C ILE A 116 -8.77 -7.25 -16.75
N THR A 117 -7.58 -7.54 -17.28
CA THR A 117 -7.43 -8.42 -18.46
C THR A 117 -7.12 -9.85 -18.03
N LYS A 118 -7.23 -10.82 -18.96
CA LYS A 118 -6.78 -12.20 -18.73
C LYS A 118 -5.33 -12.27 -18.22
N LYS A 119 -4.44 -11.44 -18.77
CA LYS A 119 -3.04 -11.34 -18.34
C LYS A 119 -2.92 -10.82 -16.91
N GLY A 120 -3.72 -9.81 -16.54
CA GLY A 120 -3.84 -9.29 -15.18
C GLY A 120 -4.27 -10.35 -14.18
N THR A 121 -5.30 -11.13 -14.51
CA THR A 121 -5.82 -12.20 -13.66
C THR A 121 -4.78 -13.28 -13.40
N LEU A 122 -4.13 -13.78 -14.46
CA LEU A 122 -3.06 -14.78 -14.34
C LEU A 122 -1.88 -14.28 -13.50
N PHE A 123 -1.55 -12.99 -13.59
CA PHE A 123 -0.50 -12.39 -12.77
C PHE A 123 -0.89 -12.34 -11.29
N LEU A 124 -2.12 -11.96 -10.96
CA LEU A 124 -2.62 -12.00 -9.57
C LEU A 124 -2.65 -13.41 -9.01
N GLU A 125 -3.08 -14.40 -9.79
CA GLU A 125 -3.06 -15.81 -9.39
C GLU A 125 -1.65 -16.29 -9.08
N LYS A 126 -0.67 -16.00 -9.95
CA LYS A 126 0.75 -16.31 -9.70
C LYS A 126 1.25 -15.68 -8.40
N ILE A 127 0.90 -14.43 -8.12
CA ILE A 127 1.27 -13.78 -6.85
C ILE A 127 0.66 -14.51 -5.66
N LYS A 128 -0.64 -14.83 -5.72
CA LYS A 128 -1.33 -15.58 -4.65
C LYS A 128 -0.66 -16.93 -4.39
N THR A 129 -0.36 -17.68 -5.45
CA THR A 129 0.34 -18.97 -5.35
C THR A 129 1.75 -18.81 -4.79
N LEU A 130 2.51 -17.80 -5.23
CA LEU A 130 3.85 -17.55 -4.71
C LEU A 130 3.85 -17.18 -3.23
N ILE A 131 2.89 -16.35 -2.79
CA ILE A 131 2.73 -16.01 -1.38
C ILE A 131 2.36 -17.28 -0.60
N ALA A 132 1.37 -18.07 -1.06
CA ALA A 132 0.94 -19.28 -0.38
C ALA A 132 2.08 -20.32 -0.22
N ILE A 133 2.90 -20.51 -1.26
CA ILE A 133 4.02 -21.48 -1.23
C ILE A 133 5.19 -20.96 -0.39
N LYS A 134 5.53 -19.68 -0.53
CA LYS A 134 6.74 -19.11 0.10
C LYS A 134 6.53 -18.61 1.52
N THR A 135 5.29 -18.60 2.03
CA THR A 135 5.02 -18.16 3.41
C THR A 135 5.43 -19.29 4.36
N PRO A 136 6.53 -19.13 5.11
CA PRO A 136 6.89 -20.10 6.14
C PRO A 136 5.81 -20.09 7.24
N PRO A 137 5.61 -21.19 7.97
CA PRO A 137 4.59 -21.27 9.02
C PRO A 137 4.71 -20.15 10.06
N ILE A 138 5.94 -19.75 10.40
CA ILE A 138 6.21 -18.65 11.34
C ILE A 138 5.68 -17.28 10.85
N PHE A 139 5.68 -17.03 9.54
CA PHE A 139 5.06 -15.80 9.01
C PHE A 139 3.55 -15.85 9.08
N LYS A 140 2.94 -17.02 8.92
CA LYS A 140 1.49 -17.19 9.03
C LYS A 140 1.02 -16.88 10.46
N GLU A 141 1.75 -17.35 11.46
CA GLU A 141 1.53 -17.04 12.88
C GLU A 141 1.73 -15.55 13.14
N PHE A 142 2.88 -15.01 12.72
CA PHE A 142 3.21 -13.58 12.87
C PHE A 142 2.13 -12.65 12.27
N PHE A 143 1.68 -12.90 11.04
CA PHE A 143 0.66 -12.07 10.40
C PHE A 143 -0.71 -12.22 11.08
N LYS A 144 -1.08 -13.42 11.55
CA LYS A 144 -2.34 -13.64 12.28
C LYS A 144 -2.35 -12.86 13.59
N GLU A 145 -1.23 -12.83 14.31
CA GLU A 145 -1.13 -12.18 15.62
C GLU A 145 -0.97 -10.66 15.54
N ASN A 146 -0.38 -10.12 14.47
CA ASN A 146 0.01 -8.70 14.40
C ASN A 146 -0.76 -7.85 13.38
N PHE A 147 -1.49 -8.46 12.44
CA PHE A 147 -2.12 -7.73 11.32
C PHE A 147 -3.60 -8.02 11.11
N PHE A 148 -4.14 -9.08 11.70
CA PHE A 148 -5.55 -9.44 11.59
C PHE A 148 -6.13 -9.51 12.99
N ASP A 149 -6.54 -8.36 13.52
CA ASP A 149 -7.37 -8.34 14.72
C ASP A 149 -8.64 -9.14 14.47
N ASN A 150 -8.91 -10.02 15.44
CA ASN A 150 -10.02 -10.94 15.49
C ASN A 150 -11.35 -10.18 15.39
N GLU A 151 -12.16 -10.49 14.36
CA GLU A 151 -13.61 -10.34 14.49
C GLU A 151 -14.08 -11.49 15.38
N ASP A 152 -14.22 -11.21 16.68
CA ASP A 152 -15.13 -11.93 17.59
C ASP A 152 -16.44 -11.13 17.72
#